data_AF-A0A9P0CSS4-F1
#
_entry.id   AF-A0A9P0CSS4-F1
#
_cell.length_a   1.000
_cell.length_b   1.000
_cell.length_c   1.000
_cell.angle_alpha   90.00
_cell.angle_beta   90.00
_cell.angle_gamma   90.00
#
_symmetry.space_group_name_H-M   'P 1'
#
loop_
_entity.id
_entity.type
_entity.pdbx_description
1 polymer ?
#
loop_
_entity_poly.entity_id
_entity_poly.type
_entity_poly.pdbx_seq_one_letter_code
_entity_poly.pdbx_strand_id
1 'polypeptide(L)'
;MDHTKPRSKLYRTPKKLKKVDSKETSTNLELKSRYERLQKENSKLDKEIEGLEKDGVTEDMHLQMEALHDYNEMKDVTQVVLGYLADVEHVTLKELHQRYNLPIE
;
A
#
# COMPACT_ATOMS: atom_id res chain seq x y z
N MET A 1 86.96 -3.01 -12.81
CA MET A 1 85.58 -3.27 -13.25
C MET A 1 85.06 -4.42 -12.41
N ASP A 2 84.45 -4.14 -11.27
CA ASP A 2 83.26 -4.87 -10.81
C ASP A 2 82.71 -4.18 -9.55
N HIS A 3 81.45 -3.79 -9.64
CA HIS A 3 80.73 -3.02 -8.64
C HIS A 3 79.82 -3.96 -7.85
N THR A 4 80.11 -4.22 -6.58
CA THR A 4 79.14 -4.86 -5.67
C THR A 4 78.79 -3.91 -4.52
N LYS A 5 77.67 -3.20 -4.71
CA LYS A 5 77.03 -2.30 -3.72
C LYS A 5 76.60 -3.05 -2.46
N PRO A 6 76.61 -2.40 -1.29
CA PRO A 6 76.06 -2.98 -0.06
C PRO A 6 74.52 -3.04 -0.11
N ARG A 7 73.95 -4.14 0.41
CA ARG A 7 72.49 -4.35 0.57
C ARG A 7 71.90 -3.27 1.48
N SER A 8 71.09 -2.38 0.93
CA SER A 8 70.31 -1.41 1.68
C SER A 8 69.14 -2.11 2.40
N LYS A 9 68.98 -1.82 3.69
CA LYS A 9 67.82 -2.23 4.49
C LYS A 9 66.54 -1.68 3.84
N LEU A 10 65.61 -2.56 3.47
CA LEU A 10 64.26 -2.20 3.07
C LEU A 10 63.49 -1.67 4.28
N TYR A 11 63.53 -0.36 4.50
CA TYR A 11 62.55 0.31 5.34
C TYR A 11 61.23 0.35 4.58
N ARG A 12 60.28 -0.50 4.97
CA ARG A 12 58.90 -0.48 4.50
C ARG A 12 58.26 0.82 4.99
N THR A 13 58.14 1.81 4.11
CA THR A 13 57.40 3.04 4.40
C THR A 13 55.91 2.73 4.58
N PRO A 14 55.23 3.37 5.54
CA PRO A 14 53.80 3.18 5.72
C PRO A 14 53.07 3.65 4.46
N LYS A 15 52.28 2.74 3.88
CA LYS A 15 51.38 3.03 2.75
C LYS A 15 50.53 4.24 3.14
N LYS A 16 50.64 5.35 2.40
CA LYS A 16 49.74 6.50 2.57
C LYS A 16 48.31 6.01 2.40
N LEU A 17 47.52 6.07 3.48
CA LEU A 17 46.08 5.86 3.43
C LEU A 17 45.50 6.90 2.46
N LYS A 18 44.74 6.44 1.46
CA LYS A 18 43.97 7.34 0.59
C LYS A 18 43.09 8.21 1.47
N LYS A 19 43.27 9.53 1.44
CA LYS A 19 42.32 10.46 2.06
C LYS A 19 40.98 10.26 1.36
N VAL A 20 39.99 9.81 2.13
CA VAL A 20 38.60 9.78 1.68
C VAL A 20 38.21 11.21 1.31
N ASP A 21 37.69 11.39 0.10
CA ASP A 21 37.31 12.70 -0.41
C ASP A 21 36.18 13.25 0.48
N SER A 22 36.41 14.42 1.08
CA SER A 22 35.47 15.14 1.93
C SER A 22 34.08 15.32 1.30
N LYS A 23 33.97 15.26 -0.04
CA LYS A 23 32.70 15.29 -0.75
C LYS A 23 31.92 13.96 -0.65
N GLU A 24 32.61 12.82 -0.66
CA GLU A 24 32.01 11.47 -0.52
C GLU A 24 31.54 11.18 0.91
N THR A 25 32.20 11.77 1.92
CA THR A 25 31.79 11.65 3.31
C THR A 25 30.54 12.48 3.62
N SER A 26 30.44 13.69 3.06
CA SER A 26 29.23 14.53 3.17
C SER A 26 28.03 13.87 2.51
N THR A 27 28.19 13.26 1.33
CA THR A 27 27.11 12.54 0.66
C THR A 27 26.70 11.27 1.42
N ASN A 28 27.64 10.54 2.03
CA ASN A 28 27.31 9.38 2.88
C ASN A 28 26.55 9.78 4.14
N LEU A 29 26.94 10.88 4.79
CA LEU A 29 26.26 11.40 5.98
C LEU A 29 24.84 11.89 5.66
N GLU A 30 24.67 12.58 4.53
CA GLU A 30 23.35 12.96 4.02
C GLU A 30 22.50 11.74 3.67
N LEU A 31 23.09 10.75 3.00
CA LEU A 31 22.39 9.52 2.63
C LEU A 31 21.97 8.71 3.86
N LYS A 32 22.83 8.63 4.87
CA LYS A 32 22.51 7.98 6.16
C LYS A 32 21.41 8.73 6.91
N SER A 33 21.48 10.05 6.96
CA SER A 33 20.43 10.87 7.59
C SER A 33 19.09 10.74 6.87
N ARG A 34 19.10 10.66 5.53
CA ARG A 34 17.90 10.42 4.73
C ARG A 34 17.33 9.02 4.97
N TYR A 35 18.19 8.00 5.07
CA TYR A 35 17.79 6.63 5.38
C TYR A 35 17.14 6.54 6.77
N GLU A 36 17.76 7.15 7.80
CA GLU A 36 17.21 7.17 9.16
C GLU A 36 15.87 7.92 9.23
N ARG A 37 15.72 9.00 8.45
CA ARG A 37 14.44 9.71 8.34
C ARG A 37 13.36 8.84 7.70
N LEU A 38 13.67 8.20 6.58
CA LEU A 38 12.74 7.28 5.90
C LEU A 38 12.36 6.11 6.80
N GLN A 39 13.32 5.57 7.56
CA GLN A 39 13.06 4.47 8.48
C GLN A 39 12.12 4.88 9.62
N LYS A 40 12.28 6.10 10.16
CA LYS A 40 11.36 6.66 11.16
C LYS A 40 9.96 6.90 10.58
N GLU A 41 9.90 7.38 9.34
CA GLU A 41 8.63 7.64 8.66
C GLU A 41 7.88 6.33 8.37
N ASN A 42 8.56 5.31 7.85
CA ASN A 42 8.00 3.96 7.71
C ASN A 42 7.49 3.41 9.04
N SER A 43 8.30 3.48 10.10
CA SER A 43 7.88 2.98 11.41
C SER A 43 6.69 3.73 12.00
N LYS A 44 6.49 5.01 11.62
CA LYS A 44 5.31 5.77 11.99
C LYS A 44 4.08 5.31 11.20
N LEU A 45 4.24 5.14 9.89
CA LEU A 45 3.17 4.68 8.99
C LEU A 45 2.72 3.25 9.36
N ASP A 46 3.64 2.34 9.67
CA ASP A 46 3.31 0.98 10.11
C ASP A 46 2.43 0.99 11.37
N LYS A 47 2.72 1.89 12.32
CA LYS A 47 1.90 2.05 13.54
C LYS A 47 0.54 2.67 13.26
N GLU A 48 0.47 3.57 12.29
CA GLU A 48 -0.78 4.21 11.86
C GLU A 48 -1.68 3.19 11.16
N ILE A 49 -1.10 2.36 10.29
CA ILE A 49 -1.78 1.22 9.66
C ILE A 49 -2.29 0.24 10.71
N GLU A 50 -1.44 -0.18 11.66
CA GLU A 50 -1.84 -1.10 12.74
C GLU A 50 -2.94 -0.51 13.65
N GLY A 51 -2.97 0.82 13.81
CA GLY A 51 -4.04 1.54 14.49
C GLY A 51 -5.35 1.50 13.70
N LEU A 52 -5.31 1.81 12.40
CA LEU A 52 -6.48 1.81 11.52
C LEU A 52 -7.08 0.41 11.34
N GLU A 53 -6.24 -0.63 11.27
CA GLU A 53 -6.69 -2.03 11.24
C GLU A 53 -7.41 -2.41 12.55
N LYS A 54 -6.92 -1.96 13.72
CA LYS A 54 -7.59 -2.17 15.02
C LYS A 54 -8.90 -1.41 15.15
N ASP A 55 -8.99 -0.25 14.52
CA ASP A 55 -10.22 0.56 14.46
C ASP A 55 -11.27 -0.01 13.48
N GLY A 56 -10.98 -1.16 12.85
CA GLY A 56 -11.94 -1.91 12.04
C GLY A 56 -11.95 -1.53 10.56
N VAL A 57 -11.01 -0.69 10.10
CA VAL A 57 -10.79 -0.44 8.67
C VAL A 57 -10.03 -1.64 8.09
N THR A 58 -10.76 -2.71 7.81
CA THR A 58 -10.21 -3.96 7.24
C THR A 58 -10.63 -4.06 5.77
N GLU A 59 -9.93 -4.87 4.96
CA GLU A 59 -10.36 -5.26 3.60
C GLU A 59 -11.82 -5.74 3.54
N ASP A 60 -12.34 -6.24 4.65
CA ASP A 60 -13.72 -6.70 4.80
C ASP A 60 -14.76 -5.58 4.53
N MET A 61 -14.41 -4.31 4.78
CA MET A 61 -15.28 -3.17 4.44
C MET A 61 -15.49 -3.03 2.93
N HIS A 62 -14.47 -3.34 2.14
CA HIS A 62 -14.57 -3.29 0.68
C HIS A 62 -15.47 -4.42 0.17
N LEU A 63 -15.32 -5.63 0.73
CA LEU A 63 -16.18 -6.78 0.44
C LEU A 63 -17.65 -6.52 0.82
N GLN A 64 -17.88 -5.89 1.97
CA GLN A 64 -19.23 -5.50 2.39
C GLN A 64 -19.84 -4.42 1.49
N MET A 65 -19.04 -3.45 1.03
CA MET A 65 -19.48 -2.44 0.07
C MET A 65 -19.84 -3.05 -1.30
N GLU A 66 -19.03 -4.00 -1.78
CA GLU A 66 -19.27 -4.72 -3.03
C GLU A 66 -20.56 -5.56 -2.94
N ALA A 67 -20.72 -6.34 -1.87
CA ALA A 67 -21.93 -7.12 -1.64
C ALA A 67 -23.20 -6.25 -1.56
N LEU A 68 -23.10 -5.04 -1.00
CA LEU A 68 -24.21 -4.10 -0.96
C LEU A 68 -24.54 -3.53 -2.34
N HIS A 69 -23.53 -3.25 -3.16
CA HIS A 69 -23.72 -2.80 -4.53
C HIS A 69 -24.40 -3.88 -5.37
N ASP A 70 -23.92 -5.12 -5.30
CA ASP A 70 -24.50 -6.26 -6.02
C ASP A 70 -25.96 -6.52 -5.60
N TYR A 71 -26.25 -6.42 -4.30
CA TYR A 71 -27.62 -6.53 -3.81
C TYR A 71 -28.51 -5.41 -4.37
N ASN A 72 -28.04 -4.16 -4.33
CA ASN A 72 -28.80 -3.02 -4.83
C ASN A 72 -29.04 -3.13 -6.34
N GLU A 73 -28.03 -3.52 -7.12
CA GLU A 73 -28.17 -3.72 -8.56
C GLU A 73 -29.21 -4.79 -8.88
N MET A 74 -29.15 -5.94 -8.18
CA MET A 74 -30.14 -6.99 -8.35
C MET A 74 -31.56 -6.54 -7.95
N LYS A 75 -31.67 -5.78 -6.86
CA LYS A 75 -32.93 -5.20 -6.40
C LYS A 75 -33.51 -4.25 -7.45
N ASP A 76 -32.70 -3.36 -8.00
CA ASP A 76 -33.14 -2.36 -8.98
C ASP A 76 -33.62 -3.02 -10.27
N VAL A 77 -32.88 -4.02 -10.78
CA VAL A 77 -33.32 -4.83 -11.94
C VAL A 77 -34.64 -5.53 -11.64
N THR A 78 -34.79 -6.10 -10.45
CA THR A 78 -36.02 -6.77 -10.03
C THR A 78 -37.20 -5.79 -10.01
N GLN A 79 -36.99 -4.58 -9.52
CA GLN A 79 -38.04 -3.56 -9.43
C GLN A 79 -38.47 -3.04 -10.81
N VAL A 80 -37.53 -2.95 -11.77
CA VAL A 80 -37.84 -2.66 -13.18
C VAL A 80 -38.71 -3.77 -13.78
N VAL A 81 -38.34 -5.04 -13.59
CA VAL A 81 -39.12 -6.18 -14.09
C VAL A 81 -40.51 -6.22 -13.47
N LEU A 82 -40.62 -5.99 -12.16
CA LEU A 82 -41.92 -5.92 -11.46
C LEU A 82 -42.77 -4.75 -11.96
N GLY A 83 -42.16 -3.61 -12.30
CA GLY A 83 -42.87 -2.48 -12.91
C GLY A 83 -43.49 -2.86 -14.25
N TYR A 84 -42.72 -3.49 -15.14
CA TYR A 84 -43.26 -3.97 -16.42
C TYR A 84 -44.33 -5.05 -16.24
N LEU A 85 -44.16 -5.94 -15.27
CA LEU A 85 -45.13 -6.98 -14.98
C LEU A 85 -46.45 -6.37 -14.46
N ALA A 86 -46.36 -5.33 -13.62
CA ALA A 86 -47.52 -4.59 -13.13
C ALA A 86 -48.33 -3.99 -14.28
N ASP A 87 -47.63 -3.35 -15.22
CA ASP A 87 -48.25 -2.73 -16.40
C ASP A 87 -48.95 -3.76 -17.29
N VAL A 88 -48.32 -4.92 -17.52
CA VAL A 88 -48.87 -6.01 -18.35
C VAL A 88 -50.05 -6.71 -17.70
N GLU A 89 -49.98 -6.96 -16.39
CA GLU A 89 -51.06 -7.61 -15.63
C GLU A 89 -52.19 -6.63 -15.23
N HIS A 90 -52.02 -5.33 -15.51
CA HIS A 90 -52.92 -4.26 -15.06
C HIS A 90 -53.18 -4.26 -13.55
N VAL A 91 -52.15 -4.64 -12.78
CA VAL A 91 -52.15 -4.62 -11.33
C VAL A 91 -51.19 -3.56 -10.82
N THR A 92 -51.36 -3.14 -9.57
CA THR A 92 -50.44 -2.22 -8.94
C THR A 92 -49.16 -2.94 -8.48
N LEU A 93 -48.06 -2.21 -8.43
CA LEU A 93 -46.79 -2.74 -7.91
C LEU A 93 -46.94 -3.27 -6.47
N LYS A 94 -47.78 -2.64 -5.63
CA LYS A 94 -48.09 -3.11 -4.28
C LYS A 94 -48.74 -4.50 -4.26
N GLU A 95 -49.65 -4.79 -5.18
CA GLU A 95 -50.31 -6.09 -5.27
C GLU A 95 -49.32 -7.18 -5.69
N LEU A 96 -48.36 -6.87 -6.56
CA LEU A 96 -47.29 -7.80 -6.91
C LEU A 96 -46.34 -8.05 -5.73
N HIS A 97 -45.96 -7.01 -4.99
CA HIS A 97 -45.15 -7.18 -3.78
C HIS A 97 -45.88 -8.07 -2.75
N GLN A 98 -47.19 -7.87 -2.56
CA GLN A 98 -48.00 -8.75 -1.70
C GLN A 98 -48.10 -10.18 -2.22
N ARG A 99 -48.31 -10.37 -3.53
CA ARG A 99 -48.43 -11.70 -4.16
C ARG A 99 -47.14 -12.50 -4.05
N TYR A 100 -45.99 -11.86 -4.24
CA TYR A 100 -44.67 -12.49 -4.17
C TYR A 100 -44.02 -12.42 -2.78
N ASN A 101 -44.74 -11.90 -1.78
CA ASN A 101 -44.24 -11.73 -0.41
C ASN A 101 -42.92 -10.94 -0.35
N LEU A 102 -42.81 -9.91 -1.17
CA LEU A 102 -41.67 -9.00 -1.23
C LEU A 102 -41.89 -7.82 -0.27
N PRO A 103 -40.83 -7.34 0.42
CA PRO A 103 -40.93 -6.13 1.23
C PRO A 103 -41.30 -4.93 0.35
N ILE A 104 -42.19 -4.08 0.86
CA ILE A 104 -42.48 -2.78 0.26
C ILE A 104 -41.49 -1.81 0.88
N GLU A 105 -40.48 -1.41 0.11
CA GLU A 105 -39.59 -0.29 0.45
C GLU A 105 -40.00 0.96 -0.31
#